data_AF-R6YNG6-F1
#
_entry.id   AF-R6YNG6-F1
#
_cell.length_a   1.000
_cell.length_b   1.000
_cell.length_c   1.000
_cell.angle_alpha   90.00
_cell.angle_beta   90.00
_cell.angle_gamma   90.00
#
_symmetry.space_group_name_H-M   'P 1'
#
loop_
_entity.id
_entity.type
_entity.pdbx_description
1 polymer ?
#
loop_
_entity_poly.entity_id
_entity_poly.type
_entity_poly.pdbx_seq_one_letter_code
_entity_poly.pdbx_strand_id
1 'polypeptide(L)' 'MKTYIEERAVEIANYIVENGATVRQTAKKFGVSKSTVHMVVTKQSGFKIA' A
#
# COMPACT_ATOMS: atom_id res chain seq x y z
N MET A 1 -5.07 7.86 -17.67
CA MET A 1 -4.75 6.41 -17.51
C MET A 1 -3.82 6.08 -16.34
N LYS A 2 -3.02 7.02 -15.77
CA LYS A 2 -2.21 6.76 -14.55
C LYS A 2 -2.99 6.88 -13.23
N THR A 3 -4.15 7.53 -13.24
CA THR A 3 -4.98 7.84 -12.06
C THR A 3 -5.36 6.60 -11.25
N TYR A 4 -5.70 5.47 -11.91
CA TYR A 4 -6.13 4.25 -11.24
C TYR A 4 -5.07 3.64 -10.29
N ILE A 5 -3.77 3.79 -10.60
CA ILE A 5 -2.69 3.25 -9.76
C ILE A 5 -2.47 4.15 -8.54
N GLU A 6 -2.57 5.46 -8.72
CA GLU A 6 -2.40 6.45 -7.66
C GLU A 6 -3.58 6.42 -6.67
N GLU A 7 -4.81 6.31 -7.18
CA GLU A 7 -6.02 6.13 -6.36
C GLU A 7 -5.91 4.89 -5.48
N ARG A 8 -5.52 3.74 -6.05
CA ARG A 8 -5.34 2.50 -5.30
C ARG A 8 -4.22 2.59 -4.27
N ALA A 9 -3.18 3.36 -4.53
CA ALA A 9 -2.10 3.61 -3.58
C ALA A 9 -2.60 4.38 -2.35
N VAL A 10 -3.42 5.41 -2.58
CA VAL A 10 -4.06 6.20 -1.51
C VAL A 10 -5.02 5.34 -0.70
N GLU A 11 -5.85 4.50 -1.33
CA GLU A 11 -6.73 3.57 -0.62
C GLU A 11 -5.98 2.60 0.29
N ILE A 12 -4.87 2.02 -0.22
CA ILE A 12 -4.02 1.11 0.55
C ILE A 12 -3.38 1.84 1.74
N ALA A 13 -2.89 3.06 1.53
CA ALA A 13 -2.27 3.87 2.58
C ALA A 13 -3.28 4.26 3.66
N ASN A 14 -4.46 4.73 3.27
CA ASN A 14 -5.54 5.09 4.19
C ASN A 14 -5.97 3.88 5.01
N TYR A 15 -6.18 2.73 4.36
CA TYR A 15 -6.54 1.49 5.06
C TYR A 15 -5.51 1.10 6.14
N ILE A 16 -4.21 1.20 5.83
CA ILE A 16 -3.13 0.90 6.78
C ILE A 16 -3.16 1.84 7.98
N VAL A 17 -3.32 3.15 7.75
CA VAL A 17 -3.33 4.17 8.80
C VAL A 17 -4.58 4.04 9.67
N GLU A 18 -5.76 3.92 9.06
CA GLU A 18 -7.05 3.84 9.75
C GLU A 18 -7.19 2.56 10.58
N ASN A 19 -6.69 1.43 10.08
CA ASN A 19 -6.86 0.13 10.73
C ASN A 19 -5.62 -0.34 11.49
N GLY A 20 -4.51 0.43 11.46
CA GLY A 20 -3.21 -0.03 11.95
C GLY A 20 -2.75 -1.35 11.28
N ALA A 21 -3.16 -1.58 10.03
CA ALA A 21 -3.00 -2.87 9.38
C ALA A 21 -1.57 -3.09 8.88
N THR A 22 -1.04 -4.30 9.07
CA THR A 22 0.27 -4.66 8.52
C THR A 22 0.24 -4.85 7.01
N VAL A 23 1.38 -4.66 6.33
CA VAL A 23 1.54 -4.87 4.88
C VAL A 23 0.99 -6.23 4.41
N ARG A 24 1.16 -7.28 5.23
CA ARG A 24 0.66 -8.63 4.91
C ARG A 24 -0.86 -8.74 5.00
N GLN A 25 -1.48 -8.07 5.98
CA GLN A 25 -2.95 -8.05 6.11
C GLN A 25 -3.57 -7.26 4.97
N THR A 26 -3.00 -6.11 4.63
CA THR A 26 -3.44 -5.28 3.52
C THR A 26 -3.31 -6.03 2.18
N ALA A 27 -2.20 -6.73 1.95
CA ALA A 27 -2.02 -7.56 0.75
C ALA A 27 -3.15 -8.60 0.59
N LYS A 28 -3.52 -9.30 1.67
CA LYS A 28 -4.65 -10.24 1.67
C LYS A 28 -5.98 -9.55 1.41
N LYS A 29 -6.23 -8.38 2.01
CA LYS A 29 -7.48 -7.62 1.87
C LYS A 29 -7.70 -7.12 0.45
N PHE A 30 -6.64 -6.61 -0.19
CA PHE A 30 -6.71 -6.02 -1.53
C PHE A 30 -6.42 -7.01 -2.66
N GLY A 31 -6.22 -8.30 -2.34
CA GLY A 31 -5.95 -9.35 -3.33
C GLY A 31 -4.67 -9.13 -4.13
N VAL A 32 -3.66 -8.51 -3.52
CA VAL A 32 -2.38 -8.17 -4.15
C VAL A 32 -1.24 -8.84 -3.43
N SER A 33 -0.08 -8.92 -4.09
CA SER A 33 1.11 -9.47 -3.44
C SER A 33 1.64 -8.52 -2.36
N LYS A 34 2.35 -9.10 -1.36
CA LYS A 34 3.05 -8.30 -0.35
C LYS A 34 4.01 -7.29 -0.99
N SER A 35 4.75 -7.68 -2.03
CA SER A 35 5.70 -6.79 -2.71
C SER A 35 5.00 -5.64 -3.45
N THR A 36 3.78 -5.85 -3.95
CA THR A 36 2.96 -4.77 -4.52
C THR A 36 2.62 -3.73 -3.46
N VAL A 37 2.12 -4.16 -2.29
CA VAL A 37 1.83 -3.24 -1.18
C VAL A 37 3.11 -2.57 -0.68
N HIS A 38 4.21 -3.32 -0.58
CA HIS A 38 5.51 -2.80 -0.16
C HIS A 38 6.03 -1.72 -1.12
N MET A 39 5.96 -1.96 -2.44
CA MET A 39 6.35 -0.97 -3.43
C MET A 39 5.49 0.29 -3.34
N VAL A 40 4.19 0.16 -3.06
CA VAL A 40 3.28 1.29 -2.85
C VAL A 40 3.71 2.11 -1.64
N VAL A 41 3.87 1.48 -0.47
CA VAL A 41 4.26 2.21 0.75
C VAL A 41 5.69 2.77 0.65
N THR A 42 6.64 2.06 0.03
CA THR A 42 8.02 2.54 -0.13
C THR A 42 8.17 3.64 -1.20
N LYS A 43 7.32 3.66 -2.25
CA LYS A 43 7.37 4.75 -3.24
C LYS A 43 6.72 6.04 -2.74
N GLN A 44 5.67 5.93 -1.93
CA GLN A 44 4.91 7.09 -1.45
C GLN A 44 5.52 7.68 -0.18
N SER A 45 6.09 6.84 0.68
CA SER A 45 6.90 7.23 1.82
C SER A 45 8.37 7.13 1.40
N GLY A 46 9.04 8.24 1.07
CA GLY A 46 10.47 8.27 0.69
C GLY A 46 11.47 7.69 1.71
N PHE A 47 10.99 6.93 2.69
CA PHE A 47 11.74 6.13 3.65
C PHE A 47 11.95 4.72 3.10
N LYS A 48 13.20 4.41 2.73
CA LYS A 48 13.68 3.03 2.64
C LYS A 48 13.52 2.42 4.03
N ILE A 49 12.53 1.54 4.20
CA ILE A 49 12.46 0.66 5.36
C ILE A 49 13.55 -0.39 5.10
N ALA A 50 14.71 -0.18 5.72
CA ALA A 50 15.85 -1.11 5.71
C ALA A 50 15.57 -2.29 6.66
#